data_AF-A0A9E8RW09-F1
#
_entry.id   AF-A0A9E8RW09-F1
#
_cell.length_a   1.000
_cell.length_b   1.000
_cell.length_c   1.000
_cell.angle_alpha   90.00
_cell.angle_beta   90.00
_cell.angle_gamma   90.00
#
_symmetry.space_group_name_H-M   'P 1'
#
loop_
_entity.id
_entity.type
_entity.pdbx_description
1 polymer ?
#
loop_
_entity_poly.entity_id
_entity_poly.type
_entity_poly.pdbx_seq_one_letter_code
_entity_poly.pdbx_strand_id
1 'polypeptide(L)'
;MKKKIVIPSVIIGLLISLVANVYFYSKTMDAKREAGAVWKESMYAISQTLDDMKTVDLNEAAKTEEGRKYIESIAERFFLIQLEFVGEANELLDEIDSVLEKAIDDGNVSEEDLSVYKEAVGILDEIVAKFSQRFETNLDWYYGFTDEKIPNVATQIIEETLENRQ
;
A
#
# COMPACT_ATOMS: atom_id res chain seq x y z
N MET A 1 -65.29 -15.37 11.48
CA MET A 1 -63.87 -15.61 11.18
C MET A 1 -63.02 -14.61 11.96
N LYS A 2 -62.20 -15.07 12.92
CA LYS A 2 -61.33 -14.19 13.73
C LYS A 2 -60.10 -13.80 12.88
N LYS A 3 -60.00 -12.54 12.44
CA LYS A 3 -58.75 -11.99 11.87
C LYS A 3 -57.75 -11.86 13.02
N LYS A 4 -56.86 -12.85 13.19
CA LYS A 4 -55.70 -12.71 14.08
C LYS A 4 -54.80 -11.66 13.46
N ILE A 5 -54.60 -10.56 14.16
CA ILE A 5 -53.73 -9.46 13.76
C ILE A 5 -52.28 -9.96 13.88
N VAL A 6 -51.69 -10.38 12.76
CA VAL A 6 -50.27 -10.81 12.63
C VAL A 6 -49.31 -9.60 12.52
N ILE A 7 -49.85 -8.39 12.66
CA ILE A 7 -49.13 -7.12 12.43
C ILE A 7 -47.96 -6.89 13.40
N PRO A 8 -48.03 -7.20 14.72
CA PRO A 8 -46.93 -6.92 15.63
C PRO A 8 -45.65 -7.71 15.31
N SER A 9 -45.80 -9.00 14.96
CA SER A 9 -44.66 -9.88 14.67
C SER A 9 -43.95 -9.50 13.36
N VAL A 10 -44.70 -9.05 12.35
CA VAL A 10 -44.14 -8.58 11.08
C VAL A 10 -43.38 -7.26 11.27
N ILE A 11 -43.94 -6.31 12.05
CA ILE A 11 -43.28 -5.04 12.35
C ILE A 11 -41.99 -5.27 13.15
N ILE A 12 -42.01 -6.16 14.15
CA ILE A 12 -40.81 -6.51 14.93
C ILE A 12 -39.74 -7.15 14.04
N GLY A 13 -40.13 -8.06 13.13
CA GLY A 13 -39.20 -8.67 12.17
C GLY A 13 -38.56 -7.65 11.23
N LEU A 14 -39.32 -6.67 10.74
CA LEU A 14 -38.79 -5.58 9.90
C LEU A 14 -37.82 -4.68 10.66
N LEU A 15 -38.10 -4.35 11.92
CA LEU A 15 -37.21 -3.54 12.76
C LEU A 15 -35.90 -4.27 13.05
N ILE A 16 -35.94 -5.57 13.36
CA ILE A 16 -34.74 -6.39 13.58
C ILE A 16 -33.90 -6.45 12.29
N SER A 17 -34.54 -6.65 11.14
CA SER A 17 -33.85 -6.65 9.84
C SER A 17 -33.20 -5.30 9.54
N LEU A 18 -33.89 -4.19 9.80
CA LEU A 18 -33.34 -2.84 9.61
C LEU A 18 -32.11 -2.61 10.51
N VAL A 19 -32.21 -2.94 11.80
CA VAL A 19 -31.10 -2.79 12.76
C VAL A 19 -29.91 -3.67 12.37
N ALA A 20 -30.16 -4.92 11.97
CA ALA A 20 -29.11 -5.82 11.49
C ALA A 20 -28.42 -5.25 10.24
N ASN A 21 -29.18 -4.76 9.26
CA ASN A 21 -28.62 -4.15 8.05
C ASN A 21 -27.78 -2.91 8.36
N VAL A 22 -28.25 -2.02 9.24
CA VAL A 22 -27.47 -0.83 9.68
C VAL A 22 -26.19 -1.26 10.40
N TYR A 23 -26.26 -2.27 11.26
CA TYR A 23 -25.09 -2.80 11.98
C TYR A 23 -24.06 -3.40 11.02
N PHE A 24 -24.49 -4.27 10.10
CA PHE A 24 -23.59 -4.85 9.09
C PHE A 24 -23.00 -3.79 8.18
N TYR A 25 -23.79 -2.81 7.75
CA TYR A 25 -23.31 -1.67 6.97
C TYR A 25 -22.23 -0.88 7.74
N SER A 26 -22.46 -0.54 9.01
CA SER A 26 -21.48 0.16 9.84
C SER A 26 -20.17 -0.63 9.97
N LYS A 27 -20.26 -1.94 10.27
CA LYS A 27 -19.10 -2.83 10.36
C LYS A 27 -18.27 -2.86 9.08
N THR A 28 -18.94 -2.93 7.92
CA THR A 28 -18.27 -2.91 6.61
C THR A 28 -17.62 -1.56 6.35
N MET A 29 -18.30 -0.45 6.68
CA MET A 29 -17.74 0.91 6.54
C MET A 29 -16.50 1.09 7.42
N ASP A 30 -16.53 0.59 8.66
CA ASP A 30 -15.42 0.72 9.61
C ASP A 30 -14.20 -0.08 9.14
N ALA A 31 -14.38 -1.34 8.71
CA ALA A 31 -13.30 -2.17 8.17
C ALA A 31 -12.67 -1.55 6.91
N LYS A 32 -13.49 -0.95 6.05
CA LYS A 32 -13.03 -0.24 4.84
C LYS A 32 -12.23 1.02 5.17
N ARG A 33 -12.63 1.78 6.20
CA ARG A 33 -11.87 2.94 6.68
C ARG A 33 -10.53 2.54 7.28
N GLU A 34 -10.50 1.46 8.04
CA GLU A 34 -9.27 0.91 8.61
C GLU A 34 -8.30 0.51 7.51
N ALA A 35 -8.76 -0.20 6.48
CA ALA A 35 -7.93 -0.55 5.32
C ALA A 35 -7.37 0.69 4.59
N GLY A 36 -8.20 1.70 4.31
CA GLY A 36 -7.73 2.94 3.67
C GLY A 36 -6.72 3.73 4.53
N ALA A 37 -6.83 3.66 5.86
CA ALA A 37 -5.88 4.28 6.77
C ALA A 37 -4.53 3.56 6.75
N VAL A 38 -4.53 2.21 6.79
CA VAL A 38 -3.30 1.40 6.66
C VAL A 38 -2.56 1.77 5.37
N TRP A 39 -3.25 1.75 4.23
CA TRP A 39 -2.64 2.12 2.94
C TRP A 39 -2.01 3.51 2.91
N LYS A 40 -2.65 4.49 3.57
CA LYS A 40 -2.11 5.85 3.69
C LYS A 40 -0.81 5.86 4.49
N GLU A 41 -0.76 5.11 5.59
CA GLU A 41 0.42 4.99 6.44
C GLU A 41 1.56 4.29 5.69
N SER A 42 1.28 3.19 4.98
CA SER A 42 2.28 2.47 4.19
C SER A 42 2.86 3.36 3.08
N MET A 43 2.03 4.12 2.36
CA MET A 43 2.48 5.05 1.32
C MET A 43 3.35 6.19 1.88
N TYR A 44 3.03 6.69 3.07
CA TYR A 44 3.86 7.67 3.76
C TYR A 44 5.22 7.06 4.14
N ALA A 45 5.23 5.82 4.65
CA ALA A 45 6.46 5.11 4.98
C ALA A 45 7.34 4.85 3.74
N ILE A 46 6.73 4.47 2.61
CA ILE A 46 7.44 4.34 1.32
C ILE A 46 8.08 5.68 0.94
N SER A 47 7.32 6.78 0.97
CA SER A 47 7.83 8.11 0.62
C SER A 47 9.09 8.48 1.41
N GLN A 48 9.07 8.27 2.73
CA GLN A 48 10.24 8.57 3.58
C GLN A 48 11.42 7.66 3.26
N THR A 49 11.16 6.38 3.00
CA THR A 49 12.23 5.41 2.71
C THR A 49 12.85 5.67 1.33
N LEU A 50 12.06 6.08 0.33
CA LEU A 50 12.56 6.47 -1.00
C LEU A 50 13.49 7.69 -0.92
N ASP A 51 13.20 8.67 -0.07
CA ASP A 51 14.06 9.83 0.11
C ASP A 51 15.44 9.42 0.65
N ASP A 52 15.48 8.48 1.59
CA ASP A 52 16.73 7.91 2.08
C ASP A 52 17.50 7.22 0.93
N MET A 53 16.84 6.34 0.19
CA MET A 53 17.45 5.56 -0.91
C MET A 53 18.08 6.41 -1.99
N LYS A 54 17.44 7.52 -2.37
CA LYS A 54 17.93 8.43 -3.42
C LYS A 54 19.28 9.06 -3.06
N THR A 55 19.62 9.11 -1.77
CA THR A 55 20.84 9.73 -1.27
C THR A 55 21.95 8.73 -0.98
N VAL A 56 21.66 7.43 -0.97
CA VAL A 56 22.62 6.38 -0.62
C VAL A 56 23.44 5.95 -1.83
N ASP A 57 24.77 5.99 -1.69
CA ASP A 57 25.67 5.20 -2.52
C ASP A 57 25.87 3.82 -1.88
N LEU A 58 25.20 2.81 -2.43
CA LEU A 58 25.24 1.44 -1.90
C LEU A 58 26.67 0.87 -1.86
N ASN A 59 27.49 1.16 -2.88
CA ASN A 59 28.85 0.65 -2.98
C ASN A 59 29.81 1.36 -2.02
N GLU A 60 29.54 2.61 -1.64
CA GLU A 60 30.29 3.30 -0.59
C GLU A 60 29.84 2.83 0.79
N ALA A 61 28.53 2.80 1.04
CA ALA A 61 27.95 2.42 2.31
C ALA A 61 28.32 0.97 2.71
N ALA A 62 28.27 0.03 1.76
CA ALA A 62 28.60 -1.38 1.99
C ALA A 62 30.05 -1.63 2.46
N LYS A 63 30.98 -0.70 2.23
CA LYS A 63 32.38 -0.81 2.67
C LYS A 63 32.57 -0.54 4.15
N THR A 64 31.55 -0.01 4.84
CA THR A 64 31.63 0.38 6.24
C THR A 64 30.58 -0.33 7.07
N GLU A 65 30.88 -0.58 8.34
CA GLU A 65 29.93 -1.20 9.27
C GLU A 65 28.68 -0.33 9.48
N GLU A 66 28.88 0.98 9.61
CA GLU A 66 27.77 1.94 9.79
C GLU A 66 26.90 2.03 8.53
N GLY A 67 27.52 2.08 7.36
CA GLY A 67 26.78 2.08 6.09
C GLY A 67 26.02 0.78 5.84
N ARG A 68 26.59 -0.39 6.15
CA ARG A 68 25.85 -1.66 6.05
C ARG A 68 24.62 -1.70 6.95
N LYS A 69 24.75 -1.27 8.21
CA LYS A 69 23.59 -1.14 9.12
C LYS A 69 22.53 -0.20 8.60
N TYR A 70 22.95 0.86 7.90
CA TYR A 70 22.00 1.77 7.28
C TYR A 70 21.26 1.11 6.11
N ILE A 71 21.95 0.37 5.25
CA ILE A 71 21.33 -0.43 4.18
C ILE A 71 20.37 -1.47 4.76
N GLU A 72 20.78 -2.21 5.80
CA GLU A 72 19.93 -3.17 6.52
C GLU A 72 18.65 -2.49 7.04
N SER A 73 18.76 -1.28 7.60
CA SER A 73 17.59 -0.54 8.08
C SER A 73 16.64 -0.10 6.95
N ILE A 74 17.12 0.08 5.72
CA ILE A 74 16.29 0.36 4.55
C ILE A 74 15.57 -0.93 4.13
N ALA A 75 16.30 -2.05 4.03
CA ALA A 75 15.73 -3.35 3.69
C ALA A 75 14.65 -3.78 4.68
N GLU A 76 14.91 -3.68 5.99
CA GLU A 76 13.92 -3.98 7.03
C GLU A 76 12.65 -3.14 6.91
N ARG A 77 12.77 -1.85 6.57
CA ARG A 77 11.60 -0.97 6.37
C ARG A 77 10.76 -1.42 5.18
N PHE A 78 11.39 -1.78 4.06
CA PHE A 78 10.65 -2.27 2.90
C PHE A 78 10.02 -3.63 3.13
N PHE A 79 10.72 -4.55 3.80
CA PHE A 79 10.13 -5.83 4.18
C PHE A 79 8.84 -5.64 4.98
N LEU A 80 8.84 -4.71 5.96
CA LEU A 80 7.63 -4.41 6.72
C LEU A 80 6.50 -3.83 5.85
N ILE A 81 6.84 -2.96 4.89
CA ILE A 81 5.87 -2.39 3.94
C ILE A 81 5.30 -3.47 3.02
N GLN A 82 6.12 -4.40 2.53
CA GLN A 82 5.69 -5.50 1.64
C GLN A 82 4.63 -6.39 2.30
N LEU A 83 4.73 -6.63 3.61
CA LEU A 83 3.72 -7.41 4.34
C LEU A 83 2.32 -6.78 4.30
N GLU A 84 2.23 -5.49 4.00
CA GLU A 84 0.98 -4.72 3.90
C GLU A 84 0.53 -4.50 2.45
N PHE A 85 1.43 -4.66 1.48
CA PHE A 85 1.17 -4.48 0.04
C PHE A 85 0.81 -5.79 -0.66
N VAL A 86 0.04 -5.69 -1.74
CA VAL A 86 -0.29 -6.80 -2.63
C VAL A 86 -0.25 -6.33 -4.09
N GLY A 87 0.29 -7.17 -4.98
CA GLY A 87 0.29 -6.93 -6.44
C GLY A 87 1.66 -6.50 -6.99
N GLU A 88 1.62 -5.81 -8.13
CA GLU A 88 2.77 -5.44 -8.98
C GLU A 88 3.74 -4.47 -8.29
N ALA A 89 3.24 -3.65 -7.36
CA ALA A 89 4.12 -2.84 -6.51
C ALA A 89 5.03 -3.71 -5.63
N ASN A 90 4.62 -4.95 -5.29
CA ASN A 90 5.46 -5.86 -4.53
C ASN A 90 6.66 -6.37 -5.34
N GLU A 91 6.50 -6.55 -6.66
CA GLU A 91 7.61 -6.96 -7.52
C GLU A 91 8.72 -5.89 -7.56
N LEU A 92 8.35 -4.60 -7.65
CA LEU A 92 9.32 -3.49 -7.55
C LEU A 92 10.04 -3.45 -6.20
N LEU A 93 9.31 -3.78 -5.12
CA LEU A 93 9.88 -3.86 -3.78
C LEU A 93 10.86 -5.04 -3.67
N ASP A 94 10.54 -6.18 -4.28
CA ASP A 94 11.41 -7.36 -4.32
C ASP A 94 12.70 -7.08 -5.13
N GLU A 95 12.60 -6.34 -6.24
CA GLU A 95 13.77 -5.90 -7.01
C GLU A 95 14.69 -5.00 -6.17
N ILE A 96 14.11 -4.07 -5.40
CA ILE A 96 14.87 -3.23 -4.47
C ILE A 96 15.57 -4.07 -3.42
N ASP A 97 14.83 -4.96 -2.76
CA ASP A 97 15.33 -5.79 -1.67
C ASP A 97 16.50 -6.66 -2.13
N SER A 98 16.37 -7.30 -3.29
CA SER A 98 17.43 -8.14 -3.87
C SER A 98 18.74 -7.37 -4.09
N VAL A 99 18.68 -6.11 -4.49
CA VAL A 99 19.89 -5.29 -4.70
C VAL A 99 20.47 -4.81 -3.37
N LEU A 100 19.62 -4.51 -2.38
CA LEU A 100 20.07 -4.16 -1.02
C LEU A 100 20.77 -5.35 -0.35
N GLU A 101 20.19 -6.55 -0.41
CA GLU A 101 20.80 -7.79 0.09
C GLU A 101 22.16 -8.04 -0.55
N LYS A 102 22.26 -7.90 -1.88
CA LYS A 102 23.52 -8.05 -2.60
C LYS A 102 24.57 -7.06 -2.12
N ALA A 103 24.19 -5.80 -1.89
CA ALA A 103 25.11 -4.81 -1.34
C ALA A 103 25.61 -5.18 0.06
N ILE A 104 24.75 -5.76 0.91
CA ILE A 104 25.10 -6.21 2.27
C ILE A 104 26.04 -7.42 2.22
N ASP A 105 25.68 -8.44 1.43
CA ASP A 105 26.36 -9.74 1.39
C ASP A 105 27.68 -9.70 0.62
N ASP A 106 27.65 -9.15 -0.60
CA ASP A 106 28.81 -9.11 -1.50
C ASP A 106 29.72 -7.90 -1.21
N GLY A 107 29.19 -6.90 -0.51
CA GLY A 107 29.88 -5.63 -0.25
C GLY A 107 29.96 -4.72 -1.48
N ASN A 108 29.34 -5.13 -2.59
CA ASN A 108 29.22 -4.35 -3.82
C ASN A 108 28.01 -4.77 -4.66
N VAL A 109 27.60 -3.88 -5.56
CA VAL A 109 26.55 -4.09 -6.55
C VAL A 109 27.05 -3.66 -7.93
N SER A 110 26.66 -4.41 -8.96
CA SER A 110 27.05 -4.11 -10.34
C SER A 110 26.29 -2.91 -10.91
N GLU A 111 26.75 -2.38 -12.04
CA GLU A 111 26.03 -1.30 -12.74
C GLU A 111 24.63 -1.73 -13.21
N GLU A 112 24.46 -3.01 -13.57
CA GLU A 112 23.16 -3.57 -13.97
C GLU A 112 22.20 -3.61 -12.78
N ASP A 113 22.65 -4.13 -11.62
CA ASP A 113 21.85 -4.16 -10.39
C ASP A 113 21.45 -2.73 -9.97
N LEU A 114 22.39 -1.78 -10.05
CA LEU A 114 22.14 -0.38 -9.74
C LEU A 114 21.14 0.28 -10.70
N SER A 115 21.10 -0.16 -11.96
CA SER A 115 20.12 0.31 -12.93
C SER A 115 18.71 -0.16 -12.54
N VAL A 116 18.56 -1.45 -12.24
CA VAL A 116 17.29 -2.04 -11.78
C VAL A 116 16.81 -1.34 -10.51
N TYR A 117 17.67 -1.20 -9.51
CA TYR A 117 17.35 -0.50 -8.26
C TYR A 117 16.86 0.94 -8.49
N LYS A 118 17.57 1.71 -9.33
CA LYS A 118 17.20 3.10 -9.61
C LYS A 118 15.89 3.20 -10.39
N GLU A 119 15.64 2.27 -11.30
CA GLU A 119 14.41 2.19 -12.05
C GLU A 119 13.23 1.88 -11.13
N ALA A 120 13.32 0.83 -10.31
CA ALA A 120 12.30 0.46 -9.33
C ALA A 120 11.99 1.61 -8.35
N VAL A 121 13.03 2.26 -7.79
CA VAL A 121 12.90 3.45 -6.95
C VAL A 121 12.16 4.58 -7.67
N GLY A 122 12.51 4.83 -8.93
CA GLY A 122 11.88 5.89 -9.73
C GLY A 122 10.41 5.63 -10.01
N ILE A 123 10.04 4.37 -10.27
CA ILE A 123 8.64 3.97 -10.49
C ILE A 123 7.83 4.12 -9.20
N LEU A 124 8.35 3.63 -8.07
CA LEU A 124 7.67 3.78 -6.78
C LEU A 124 7.50 5.26 -6.39
N ASP A 125 8.49 6.11 -6.68
CA ASP A 125 8.40 7.55 -6.43
C ASP A 125 7.28 8.21 -7.25
N GLU A 126 7.14 7.82 -8.53
CA GLU A 126 6.05 8.30 -9.38
C GLU A 126 4.69 7.85 -8.86
N ILE A 127 4.57 6.57 -8.45
CA ILE A 127 3.36 6.03 -7.83
C ILE A 127 3.01 6.88 -6.60
N VAL A 128 3.92 7.02 -5.63
CA VAL A 128 3.70 7.81 -4.41
C VAL A 128 3.28 9.25 -4.71
N ALA A 129 3.90 9.88 -5.72
CA ALA A 129 3.54 11.23 -6.14
C ALA A 129 2.10 11.31 -6.66
N LYS A 130 1.65 10.35 -7.48
CA LYS A 130 0.27 10.29 -7.98
C LYS A 130 -0.73 10.04 -6.85
N PHE A 131 -0.40 9.16 -5.91
CA PHE A 131 -1.22 8.94 -4.71
C PHE A 131 -1.37 10.23 -3.89
N SER A 132 -0.27 10.94 -3.66
CA SER A 132 -0.28 12.19 -2.89
C SER A 132 -1.08 13.31 -3.56
N GLN A 133 -1.10 13.35 -4.89
CA GLN A 133 -1.94 14.28 -5.66
C GLN A 133 -3.42 13.91 -5.63
N ARG A 134 -3.73 12.60 -5.53
CA ARG A 134 -5.09 12.09 -5.66
C ARG A 134 -5.82 11.95 -4.34
N PHE A 135 -5.10 11.66 -3.26
CA PHE A 135 -5.66 11.28 -1.96
C PHE A 135 -5.09 12.16 -0.84
N GLU A 136 -5.74 13.29 -0.57
CA GLU A 136 -5.28 14.23 0.46
C GLU A 136 -5.89 13.88 1.84
N THR A 137 -7.19 13.58 1.86
CA THR A 137 -7.95 13.37 3.09
C THR A 137 -8.22 11.90 3.37
N ASN A 138 -8.45 11.53 4.63
CA ASN A 138 -8.78 10.14 4.99
C ASN A 138 -10.03 9.62 4.27
N LEU A 139 -10.92 10.52 3.84
CA LEU A 139 -12.10 10.16 3.05
C LEU A 139 -11.74 9.84 1.60
N ASP A 140 -10.74 10.50 1.02
CA ASP A 140 -10.25 10.20 -0.32
C ASP A 140 -9.58 8.82 -0.36
N TRP A 141 -8.75 8.52 0.64
CA TRP A 141 -8.14 7.19 0.82
C TRP A 141 -9.20 6.09 1.01
N TYR A 142 -10.25 6.37 1.79
CA TYR A 142 -11.39 5.46 1.90
C TYR A 142 -12.01 5.16 0.53
N TYR A 143 -12.34 6.16 -0.28
CA TYR A 143 -12.99 5.92 -1.57
C TYR A 143 -12.04 5.32 -2.61
N GLY A 144 -10.78 5.73 -2.61
CA GLY A 144 -9.76 5.28 -3.56
C GLY A 144 -9.48 3.78 -3.53
N PHE A 145 -9.61 3.18 -2.35
CA PHE A 145 -9.23 1.79 -2.08
C PHE A 145 -10.41 0.84 -1.80
N THR A 146 -11.65 1.35 -1.76
CA THR A 146 -12.79 0.54 -1.26
C THR A 146 -14.06 0.56 -2.12
N ASP A 147 -14.06 1.28 -3.25
CA ASP A 147 -15.22 1.32 -4.16
C ASP A 147 -15.22 0.12 -5.12
N GLU A 148 -16.32 -0.64 -5.13
CA GLU A 148 -16.53 -1.79 -6.03
C GLU A 148 -17.05 -1.39 -7.42
N LYS A 149 -17.40 -0.11 -7.65
CA LYS A 149 -17.99 0.37 -8.90
C LYS A 149 -17.07 1.23 -9.76
N ILE A 150 -15.84 1.44 -9.31
CA ILE A 150 -14.74 2.11 -10.03
C ILE A 150 -13.58 1.11 -9.94
N PRO A 151 -12.78 0.87 -10.98
CA PRO A 151 -11.56 0.08 -10.79
C PRO A 151 -10.78 0.71 -9.62
N ASN A 152 -10.24 -0.12 -8.72
CA ASN A 152 -9.53 0.36 -7.53
C ASN A 152 -8.56 1.46 -7.97
N VAL A 153 -8.86 2.72 -7.65
CA VAL A 153 -8.17 3.89 -8.24
C VAL A 153 -6.69 3.81 -7.91
N ALA A 154 -6.38 3.23 -6.75
CA ALA A 154 -5.01 2.89 -6.36
C ALA A 154 -4.34 1.91 -7.35
N THR A 155 -5.01 0.81 -7.68
CA THR A 155 -4.54 -0.16 -8.68
C THR A 155 -4.37 0.49 -10.04
N GLN A 156 -5.31 1.34 -10.48
CA GLN A 156 -5.18 2.06 -11.75
C GLN A 156 -3.94 2.95 -11.80
N ILE A 157 -3.66 3.68 -10.71
CA ILE A 157 -2.45 4.52 -10.63
C ILE A 157 -1.19 3.66 -10.80
N ILE A 158 -1.15 2.49 -10.17
CA ILE A 158 -0.02 1.55 -10.29
C ILE A 158 0.08 1.04 -11.74
N GLU A 159 -0.99 0.47 -12.28
CA GLU A 159 -1.05 -0.08 -13.65
C GLU A 159 -0.69 0.98 -14.70
N GLU A 160 -1.31 2.16 -14.68
CA GLU A 160 -1.01 3.25 -15.61
C GLU A 160 0.45 3.71 -15.51
N THR A 161 1.05 3.66 -14.32
CA THR A 161 2.45 4.07 -14.16
C THR A 161 3.39 3.04 -14.77
N LEU A 162 3.08 1.75 -14.63
CA LEU A 162 3.83 0.65 -15.23
C LEU A 162 3.66 0.59 -16.76
N GLU A 163 2.45 0.77 -17.28
CA GLU A 163 2.16 0.72 -18.71
C GLU A 163 2.88 1.83 -19.50
N ASN A 164 3.00 3.04 -18.93
CA ASN A 164 3.66 4.18 -19.60
C ASN A 164 5.19 4.02 -19.76
N ARG A 165 5.76 2.91 -19.28
CA ARG A 165 7.20 2.64 -19.30
C ARG A 165 7.61 1.48 -20.22
N GLN A 166 6.64 0.76 -20.79
CA GLN A 166 6.84 -0.30 -21.80
C GLN A 166 6.83 0.26 -23.22
#